data_AF-A0A2K8Z8C9-F1
#
_entry.id   AF-A0A2K8Z8C9-F1
#
_cell.length_a   1.000
_cell.length_b   1.000
_cell.length_c   1.000
_cell.angle_alpha   90.00
_cell.angle_beta   90.00
_cell.angle_gamma   90.00
#
_symmetry.space_group_name_H-M   'P 1'
#
loop_
_entity.id
_entity.type
_entity.pdbx_description
1 polymer ?
#
loop_
_entity_poly.entity_id
_entity_poly.type
_entity_poly.pdbx_seq_one_letter_code
_entity_poly.pdbx_strand_id
1 'polypeptide(L)'
;MHYICYYRVSTKSQGRSGLGLGDQRSIVNRYLRDDDKLLQEFTEVESGRKGDRPKLQEDIRACQRLGAKLLIAKLDRLSRNVAFVMTLRDSGVDFIACDLPDANTLTVGMMVTFAQYEAERTSERTRAALAQKKAQGFKLGKPENLTLKAIQKGEAIRVDNAATHKANVQATELATLYRSKGMTYAEIADKLNQTHYQTRRNKQFEGKAVFRLLKKIK
;
A
#
# COMPACT_ATOMS: atom_id res chain seq x y z
N MET A 1 -12.96 -18.46 24.97
CA MET A 1 -11.79 -17.54 24.77
C MET A 1 -12.27 -16.17 24.29
N HIS A 2 -11.44 -15.12 24.38
CA HIS A 2 -11.78 -13.78 23.87
C HIS A 2 -11.16 -13.54 22.49
N TYR A 3 -11.98 -13.12 21.53
CA TYR A 3 -11.55 -12.84 20.16
C TYR A 3 -11.92 -11.44 19.70
N ILE A 4 -11.10 -10.89 18.81
CA ILE A 4 -11.42 -9.71 18.00
C ILE A 4 -11.31 -10.14 16.54
N CYS A 5 -12.33 -9.85 15.73
CA CYS A 5 -12.35 -10.28 14.34
C CYS A 5 -11.96 -9.16 13.38
N TYR A 6 -11.10 -9.49 12.42
CA TYR A 6 -10.70 -8.62 11.33
C TYR A 6 -11.29 -9.10 10.00
N TYR A 7 -12.05 -8.23 9.33
CA TYR A 7 -12.62 -8.46 8.01
C TYR A 7 -12.02 -7.50 6.98
N ARG A 8 -11.94 -7.94 5.72
CA ARG A 8 -11.48 -7.10 4.61
C ARG A 8 -12.35 -7.23 3.37
N VAL A 9 -12.59 -6.11 2.69
CA VAL A 9 -13.26 -6.06 1.37
C VAL A 9 -12.48 -5.22 0.37
N SER A 10 -12.58 -5.60 -0.91
CA SER A 10 -11.72 -5.06 -1.97
C SER A 10 -12.21 -3.74 -2.55
N THR A 11 -13.47 -3.34 -2.30
CA THR A 11 -14.04 -2.07 -2.76
C THR A 11 -15.04 -1.48 -1.76
N LYS A 12 -15.20 -0.14 -1.79
CA LYS A 12 -16.26 0.56 -1.05
C LYS A 12 -17.67 0.10 -1.46
N SER A 13 -17.87 -0.32 -2.71
CA SER A 13 -19.16 -0.90 -3.14
C SER A 13 -19.39 -2.27 -2.51
N GLN A 14 -18.34 -3.11 -2.40
CA GLN A 14 -18.41 -4.40 -1.73
C GLN A 14 -18.70 -4.24 -0.24
N GLY A 15 -18.05 -3.28 0.43
CA GLY A 15 -18.34 -2.97 1.83
C GLY A 15 -19.79 -2.53 2.09
N ARG A 16 -20.42 -1.83 1.13
CA ARG A 16 -21.85 -1.46 1.21
C ARG A 16 -22.80 -2.61 0.84
N SER A 17 -22.41 -3.47 -0.09
CA SER A 17 -23.24 -4.59 -0.57
C SER A 17 -23.15 -5.87 0.28
N GLY A 18 -22.16 -5.98 1.18
CA GLY A 18 -21.91 -7.19 1.98
C GLY A 18 -21.31 -8.37 1.19
N LEU A 19 -21.13 -8.24 -0.13
CA LEU A 19 -20.53 -9.26 -0.99
C LEU A 19 -19.09 -9.58 -0.53
N GLY A 20 -18.87 -10.81 -0.06
CA GLY A 20 -17.60 -11.31 0.49
C GLY A 20 -17.45 -11.18 2.01
N LEU A 21 -18.28 -10.37 2.68
CA LEU A 21 -18.32 -10.30 4.16
C LEU A 21 -19.15 -11.45 4.74
N GLY A 22 -20.25 -11.83 4.07
CA GLY A 22 -21.08 -12.97 4.48
C GLY A 22 -20.28 -14.27 4.58
N ASP A 23 -19.45 -14.56 3.59
CA ASP A 23 -18.58 -15.74 3.58
C ASP A 23 -17.55 -15.70 4.71
N GLN A 24 -16.93 -14.52 4.96
CA GLN A 24 -15.95 -14.36 6.02
C GLN A 24 -16.58 -14.54 7.41
N ARG A 25 -17.74 -13.92 7.64
CA ARG A 25 -18.52 -14.09 8.87
C ARG A 25 -18.95 -15.53 9.07
N SER A 26 -19.38 -16.21 8.01
CA SER A 26 -19.77 -17.62 8.09
C SER A 26 -18.61 -18.53 8.50
N ILE A 27 -17.40 -18.24 8.02
CA ILE A 27 -16.19 -18.98 8.40
C ILE A 27 -15.80 -18.72 9.86
N VAL A 28 -15.87 -17.46 10.29
CA VAL A 28 -15.61 -17.09 11.68
C VAL A 28 -16.62 -17.74 12.62
N ASN A 29 -17.91 -17.66 12.30
CA ASN A 29 -18.96 -18.28 13.10
C ASN A 29 -18.83 -19.81 13.15
N ARG A 30 -18.31 -20.44 12.09
CA ARG A 30 -18.03 -21.90 12.10
C ARG A 30 -16.83 -22.25 12.97
N TYR A 31 -15.89 -21.33 13.13
CA TYR A 31 -14.71 -21.53 13.96
C TYR A 31 -14.99 -21.32 15.45
N LEU A 32 -15.82 -20.33 15.79
CA LEU A 32 -16.18 -20.01 17.17
C LEU A 32 -16.94 -21.17 17.83
N ARG A 33 -16.59 -21.49 19.07
CA ARG A 33 -17.31 -22.43 19.93
C ARG A 33 -18.29 -21.69 20.85
N ASP A 34 -19.20 -22.40 21.49
CA ASP A 34 -20.22 -21.80 22.37
C ASP A 34 -19.61 -21.02 23.55
N ASP A 35 -18.44 -21.43 24.05
CA ASP A 35 -17.70 -20.77 25.14
C ASP A 35 -16.83 -19.58 24.68
N ASP A 36 -16.81 -19.30 23.38
CA ASP A 36 -16.02 -18.23 22.80
C ASP A 36 -16.79 -16.91 22.75
N LYS A 37 -16.10 -15.83 23.09
CA LYS A 37 -16.66 -14.48 23.11
C LYS A 37 -15.97 -13.62 22.07
N LEU A 38 -16.73 -13.22 21.06
CA LEU A 38 -16.31 -12.22 20.11
C LEU A 38 -16.56 -10.82 20.71
N LEU A 39 -15.49 -10.13 21.08
CA LEU A 39 -15.56 -8.84 21.76
C LEU A 39 -15.81 -7.68 20.80
N GLN A 40 -15.12 -7.69 19.65
CA GLN A 40 -15.18 -6.61 18.66
C GLN A 40 -14.96 -7.16 17.24
N GLU A 41 -15.57 -6.49 16.26
CA GLU A 41 -15.36 -6.73 14.83
C GLU A 41 -14.95 -5.44 14.15
N PHE A 42 -13.93 -5.53 13.30
CA PHE A 42 -13.50 -4.42 12.47
C PHE A 42 -13.48 -4.81 11.00
N THR A 43 -13.88 -3.88 10.13
CA THR A 43 -13.91 -4.10 8.69
C THR A 43 -13.04 -3.06 7.99
N GLU A 44 -12.01 -3.53 7.30
CA GLU A 44 -11.14 -2.72 6.47
C GLU A 44 -11.64 -2.71 5.03
N VAL A 45 -11.75 -1.52 4.45
CA VAL A 45 -12.22 -1.33 3.07
C VAL A 45 -11.06 -0.83 2.22
N GLU A 46 -10.40 -1.75 1.51
CA GLU A 46 -9.16 -1.44 0.79
C GLU A 46 -9.12 -2.03 -0.61
N SER A 47 -8.90 -1.16 -1.60
CA SER A 47 -8.64 -1.56 -2.99
C SER A 47 -7.15 -1.52 -3.31
N GLY A 48 -6.48 -2.67 -3.35
CA GLY A 48 -5.15 -2.80 -3.96
C GLY A 48 -3.97 -2.66 -2.98
N ARG A 49 -2.82 -2.21 -3.52
CA ARG A 49 -1.45 -2.43 -3.01
C ARG A 49 -0.95 -1.39 -1.97
N LYS A 50 -1.77 -0.43 -1.54
CA LYS A 50 -1.34 0.68 -0.65
C LYS A 50 -1.73 0.39 0.80
N GLY A 51 -0.79 -0.16 1.55
CA GLY A 51 -1.00 -0.78 2.87
C GLY A 51 -1.03 0.13 4.09
N ASP A 52 -1.64 1.31 4.01
CA ASP A 52 -2.00 2.02 5.24
C ASP A 52 -3.24 1.35 5.84
N ARG A 53 -3.05 0.55 6.89
CA ARG A 53 -4.09 -0.28 7.52
C ARG A 53 -4.44 0.24 8.92
N PRO A 54 -5.17 1.36 9.03
CA PRO A 54 -5.50 1.94 10.32
C PRO A 54 -6.37 1.01 11.16
N LYS A 55 -7.31 0.26 10.56
CA LYS A 55 -8.18 -0.64 11.33
C LYS A 55 -7.42 -1.80 11.92
N LEU A 56 -6.49 -2.38 11.17
CA LEU A 56 -5.60 -3.40 11.72
C LEU A 56 -4.82 -2.91 12.95
N GLN A 57 -4.35 -1.66 12.94
CA GLN A 57 -3.63 -1.08 14.08
C GLN A 57 -4.55 -0.81 15.29
N GLU A 58 -5.84 -0.54 15.04
CA GLU A 58 -6.86 -0.47 16.08
C GLU A 58 -7.11 -1.87 16.68
N ASP A 59 -7.22 -2.90 15.85
CA ASP A 59 -7.46 -4.29 16.26
C ASP A 59 -6.32 -4.82 17.13
N ILE A 60 -5.07 -4.60 16.70
CA ILE A 60 -3.88 -5.00 17.44
C ILE A 60 -3.87 -4.35 18.83
N ARG A 61 -4.15 -3.04 18.91
CA ARG A 61 -4.23 -2.33 20.19
C ARG A 61 -5.38 -2.83 21.06
N ALA A 62 -6.52 -3.16 20.47
CA ALA A 62 -7.66 -3.71 21.18
C ALA A 62 -7.34 -5.11 21.73
N CYS A 63 -6.68 -5.97 20.94
CA CYS A 63 -6.23 -7.30 21.37
C CYS A 63 -5.28 -7.21 22.55
N GLN A 64 -4.27 -6.34 22.46
CA GLN A 64 -3.29 -6.12 23.54
C GLN A 64 -3.97 -5.63 24.83
N ARG A 65 -4.92 -4.68 24.73
CA ARG A 65 -5.64 -4.13 25.88
C ARG A 65 -6.59 -5.14 26.54
N LEU A 66 -7.22 -6.00 25.73
CA LEU A 66 -8.27 -6.92 26.19
C LEU A 66 -7.76 -8.34 26.45
N GLY A 67 -6.48 -8.62 26.18
CA GLY A 67 -5.92 -9.97 26.24
C GLY A 67 -6.62 -10.95 25.27
N ALA A 68 -7.06 -10.44 24.13
CA ALA A 68 -7.83 -11.19 23.13
C ALA A 68 -6.94 -11.65 21.97
N LYS A 69 -7.36 -12.74 21.30
CA LYS A 69 -6.71 -13.22 20.08
C LYS A 69 -7.34 -12.60 18.84
N LEU A 70 -6.52 -12.29 17.84
CA LEU A 70 -7.01 -11.76 16.58
C LEU A 70 -7.50 -12.90 15.69
N LEU A 71 -8.77 -12.86 15.28
CA LEU A 71 -9.39 -13.85 14.42
C LEU A 71 -9.52 -13.30 12.99
N ILE A 72 -9.03 -14.06 12.01
CA ILE A 72 -9.00 -13.66 10.60
C ILE A 72 -9.72 -14.74 9.80
N ALA A 73 -10.76 -14.36 9.06
CA ALA A 73 -11.57 -15.33 8.33
C ALA A 73 -10.82 -16.06 7.20
N LYS A 74 -10.07 -15.32 6.38
CA LYS A 74 -9.25 -15.87 5.28
C LYS A 74 -7.95 -15.10 5.09
N LEU A 75 -6.85 -15.80 4.87
CA LEU A 75 -5.54 -15.22 4.55
C LEU A 75 -5.35 -14.87 3.06
N ASP A 76 -6.44 -14.52 2.35
CA ASP A 76 -6.77 -15.00 0.99
C ASP A 76 -5.68 -15.05 -0.10
N ARG A 77 -4.57 -14.30 -0.03
CA ARG A 77 -3.35 -14.58 -0.82
C ARG A 77 -2.11 -14.16 -0.05
N LEU A 78 -1.38 -15.13 0.51
CA LEU A 78 -0.11 -14.98 1.25
C LEU A 78 0.85 -13.94 0.64
N SER A 79 0.97 -13.88 -0.69
CA SER A 79 1.84 -12.92 -1.41
C SER A 79 1.43 -11.45 -1.27
N ARG A 80 0.16 -11.15 -1.01
CA ARG A 80 -0.34 -9.78 -0.79
C ARG A 80 -0.38 -9.40 0.69
N ASN A 81 -0.16 -10.35 1.58
CA ASN A 81 -0.27 -10.20 3.03
C ASN A 81 1.07 -10.40 3.76
N VAL A 82 2.20 -10.41 3.04
CA VAL A 82 3.54 -10.45 3.64
C VAL A 82 3.69 -9.39 4.72
N ALA A 83 3.44 -8.13 4.36
CA ALA A 83 3.55 -7.00 5.29
C ALA A 83 2.62 -7.16 6.49
N PHE A 84 1.41 -7.70 6.29
CA PHE A 84 0.43 -7.93 7.36
C PHE A 84 0.88 -8.96 8.37
N VAL A 85 1.35 -10.12 7.89
CA VAL A 85 1.83 -11.19 8.76
C VAL A 85 3.05 -10.71 9.54
N MET A 86 3.95 -9.97 8.90
CA MET A 86 5.10 -9.38 9.58
C MET A 86 4.67 -8.38 10.65
N THR A 87 3.72 -7.48 10.34
CA THR A 87 3.15 -6.55 11.33
C THR A 87 2.50 -7.28 12.51
N LEU A 88 1.80 -8.40 12.29
CA LEU A 88 1.20 -9.20 13.35
C LEU A 88 2.25 -9.94 14.20
N ARG A 89 3.28 -10.49 13.56
CA ARG A 89 4.42 -11.10 14.26
C ARG A 89 5.11 -10.05 15.14
N ASP A 90 5.39 -8.88 14.58
CA ASP A 90 6.12 -7.82 15.27
C ASP A 90 5.29 -7.15 16.37
N SER A 91 3.95 -7.24 16.31
CA SER A 91 3.06 -6.74 17.37
C SER A 91 2.93 -7.65 18.59
N GLY A 92 3.38 -8.91 18.49
CA GLY A 92 3.31 -9.90 19.56
C GLY A 92 1.89 -10.37 19.90
N VAL A 93 0.89 -10.07 19.05
CA VAL A 93 -0.49 -10.51 19.25
C VAL A 93 -0.69 -11.90 18.65
N ASP A 94 -1.25 -12.82 19.44
CA ASP A 94 -1.71 -14.11 18.96
C ASP A 94 -2.82 -13.91 17.93
N PHE A 95 -2.66 -14.50 16.74
CA PHE A 95 -3.71 -14.50 15.72
C PHE A 95 -4.01 -15.92 15.24
N ILE A 96 -5.24 -16.12 14.79
CA ILE A 96 -5.73 -17.37 14.19
C ILE A 96 -6.34 -17.03 12.83
N ALA A 97 -5.91 -17.77 11.81
CA ALA A 97 -6.55 -17.77 10.51
C ALA A 97 -7.55 -18.93 10.44
N CYS A 98 -8.84 -18.65 10.32
CA CYS A 98 -9.88 -19.68 10.34
C CYS A 98 -9.80 -20.65 9.15
N ASP A 99 -9.24 -20.20 8.02
CA ASP A 99 -8.99 -21.04 6.85
C ASP A 99 -7.74 -21.92 7.00
N LEU A 100 -6.87 -21.62 7.96
CA LEU A 100 -5.65 -22.36 8.25
C LEU A 100 -5.36 -22.36 9.77
N PRO A 101 -6.23 -23.01 10.58
CA PRO A 101 -6.22 -22.86 12.04
C PRO A 101 -4.96 -23.43 12.72
N ASP A 102 -4.29 -24.40 12.08
CA ASP A 102 -3.06 -25.02 12.58
C ASP A 102 -1.79 -24.23 12.20
N ALA A 103 -1.91 -23.16 11.40
CA ALA A 103 -0.76 -22.39 10.99
C ALA A 103 -0.30 -21.45 12.11
N ASN A 104 0.80 -21.84 12.74
CA ASN A 104 1.54 -20.95 13.63
C ASN A 104 2.28 -19.85 12.85
N THR A 105 2.78 -18.84 13.56
CA THR A 105 3.48 -17.69 12.97
C THR A 105 4.67 -18.09 12.10
N LEU A 106 5.36 -19.20 12.40
CA LEU A 106 6.47 -19.71 11.61
C LEU A 106 5.99 -20.23 10.24
N THR A 107 4.97 -21.08 10.23
CA THR A 107 4.37 -21.65 9.01
C THR A 107 3.85 -20.55 8.10
N VAL A 108 3.13 -19.56 8.66
CA VAL A 108 2.65 -18.41 7.90
C VAL A 108 3.82 -17.59 7.34
N GLY A 109 4.87 -17.36 8.13
CA GLY A 109 6.08 -16.67 7.71
C GLY A 109 6.80 -17.35 6.54
N MET A 110 6.94 -18.68 6.57
CA MET A 110 7.53 -19.45 5.47
C MET A 110 6.68 -19.35 4.20
N MET A 111 5.37 -19.57 4.32
CA MET A 111 4.43 -19.47 3.20
C MET A 111 4.46 -18.07 2.56
N VAL A 112 4.58 -17.03 3.37
CA VAL A 112 4.75 -15.64 2.95
C VAL A 112 6.02 -15.46 2.12
N THR A 113 7.16 -15.98 2.60
CA THR A 113 8.45 -15.91 1.88
C THR A 113 8.38 -16.64 0.55
N PHE A 114 7.81 -17.85 0.51
CA PHE A 114 7.62 -18.59 -0.74
C PHE A 114 6.72 -17.84 -1.73
N ALA A 115 5.62 -17.25 -1.25
CA ALA A 115 4.71 -16.51 -2.09
C ALA A 115 5.34 -15.23 -2.67
N GLN A 116 6.24 -14.58 -1.90
CA GLN A 116 7.03 -13.44 -2.38
C GLN A 116 8.04 -13.88 -3.45
N TYR A 117 8.77 -14.97 -3.22
CA TYR A 117 9.70 -15.55 -4.19
C TYR A 117 8.99 -15.89 -5.52
N GLU A 118 7.84 -16.56 -5.47
CA GLU A 118 7.05 -16.88 -6.67
C GLU A 118 6.58 -15.64 -7.43
N ALA A 119 6.19 -14.58 -6.71
CA ALA A 119 5.79 -13.32 -7.32
C ALA A 119 6.96 -12.62 -8.03
N GLU A 120 8.14 -12.64 -7.41
CA GLU A 120 9.39 -12.11 -7.99
C GLU A 120 9.78 -12.89 -9.25
N ARG A 121 9.82 -14.23 -9.18
CA ARG A 121 10.11 -15.11 -10.31
C ARG A 121 9.14 -14.92 -11.47
N THR A 122 7.85 -14.76 -11.17
CA THR A 122 6.83 -14.45 -12.20
C THR A 122 7.10 -13.09 -12.86
N SER A 123 7.48 -12.09 -12.06
CA SER A 123 7.85 -10.76 -12.58
C SER A 123 9.07 -10.82 -13.48
N GLU A 124 10.13 -11.51 -13.04
CA GLU A 124 11.36 -11.74 -13.80
C GLU A 124 11.08 -12.42 -15.14
N ARG A 125 10.34 -13.54 -15.12
CA ARG A 125 9.96 -14.28 -16.33
C ARG A 125 9.15 -13.42 -17.29
N THR A 126 8.21 -12.62 -16.77
CA THR A 126 7.42 -11.71 -17.59
C THR A 126 8.29 -10.64 -18.24
N ARG A 127 9.22 -10.03 -17.49
CA ARG A 127 10.16 -9.03 -18.02
C ARG A 127 11.07 -9.64 -19.10
N ALA A 128 11.60 -10.83 -18.86
CA ALA A 128 12.42 -11.55 -19.82
C ALA A 128 11.65 -11.85 -21.12
N ALA A 129 10.42 -12.36 -21.01
CA ALA A 129 9.57 -12.64 -22.16
C ALA A 129 9.21 -11.36 -22.95
N LEU A 130 8.94 -10.25 -22.26
CA LEU A 130 8.68 -8.96 -22.91
C LEU A 130 9.94 -8.41 -23.59
N ALA A 131 11.11 -8.54 -22.98
CA ALA A 131 12.38 -8.12 -23.57
C ALA A 131 12.69 -8.91 -24.85
N GLN A 132 12.48 -10.23 -24.83
CA GLN A 132 12.65 -11.09 -26.00
C GLN A 132 11.66 -10.72 -27.11
N LYS A 133 10.37 -10.52 -26.79
CA LYS A 133 9.38 -10.07 -27.79
C LYS A 133 9.77 -8.72 -28.41
N LYS A 134 10.27 -7.78 -27.61
CA LYS A 134 10.75 -6.48 -28.11
C LYS A 134 11.96 -6.65 -29.04
N ALA A 135 12.90 -7.53 -28.70
CA ALA A 135 14.06 -7.84 -29.54
C ALA A 135 13.66 -8.49 -30.87
N GLN A 136 12.57 -9.28 -30.88
CA GLN A 136 11.95 -9.83 -32.08
C GLN A 136 11.16 -8.79 -32.91
N GLY A 137 11.20 -7.50 -32.54
CA GLY A 137 10.56 -6.43 -33.28
C GLY A 137 9.08 -6.20 -32.94
N PHE A 138 8.50 -6.94 -31.99
CA PHE A 138 7.12 -6.68 -31.57
C PHE A 138 6.99 -5.33 -30.86
N LYS A 139 6.02 -4.52 -31.31
CA LYS A 139 5.64 -3.28 -30.63
C LYS A 139 4.75 -3.62 -29.43
N LEU A 140 5.30 -3.46 -28.24
CA LEU A 140 4.57 -3.70 -26.98
C LEU A 140 3.63 -2.53 -26.67
N GLY A 141 2.49 -2.86 -26.04
CA GLY A 141 1.44 -1.90 -25.69
C GLY A 141 0.32 -1.84 -26.74
N LYS A 142 -0.78 -1.18 -26.38
CA LYS A 142 -1.92 -0.92 -27.29
C LYS A 142 -2.20 0.58 -27.30
N PRO A 143 -1.69 1.33 -28.29
CA PRO A 143 -1.91 2.78 -28.39
C PRO A 143 -3.38 3.17 -28.39
N GLU A 144 -4.28 2.30 -28.89
CA GLU A 144 -5.73 2.52 -28.84
C GLU A 144 -6.28 2.74 -27.41
N ASN A 145 -5.60 2.20 -26.39
CA ASN A 145 -5.99 2.39 -24.99
C ASN A 145 -5.67 3.79 -24.45
N LEU A 146 -4.86 4.60 -25.15
CA LEU A 146 -4.55 6.00 -24.82
C LEU A 146 -5.66 6.93 -25.32
N THR A 147 -6.89 6.66 -24.87
CA THR A 147 -8.02 7.57 -25.09
C THR A 147 -7.76 8.93 -24.42
N LEU A 148 -8.40 10.00 -24.91
CA LEU A 148 -8.30 11.34 -24.29
C LEU A 148 -8.60 11.29 -22.79
N LYS A 149 -9.61 10.50 -22.39
CA LYS A 149 -9.97 10.30 -20.97
C LYS A 149 -8.84 9.65 -20.16
N ALA A 150 -8.14 8.67 -20.73
CA ALA A 150 -7.00 8.02 -20.08
C ALA A 150 -5.81 8.98 -19.94
N ILE A 151 -5.54 9.80 -20.96
CA ILE A 151 -4.49 10.83 -20.95
C ILE A 151 -4.77 11.87 -19.87
N GLN A 152 -5.97 12.45 -19.87
CA GLN A 152 -6.40 13.43 -18.86
C GLN A 152 -6.32 12.88 -17.44
N LYS A 153 -6.74 11.62 -17.23
CA LYS A 153 -6.61 10.95 -15.94
C LYS A 153 -5.14 10.78 -15.53
N GLY A 154 -4.28 10.39 -16.46
CA GLY A 154 -2.84 10.28 -16.24
C GLY A 154 -2.19 11.62 -15.91
N GLU A 155 -2.61 12.70 -16.56
CA GLU A 155 -2.19 14.07 -16.28
C GLU A 155 -2.61 14.52 -14.88
N ALA A 156 -3.89 14.38 -14.54
CA ALA A 156 -4.41 14.73 -13.22
C ALA A 156 -3.62 14.00 -12.11
N ILE A 157 -3.39 12.69 -12.27
CA ILE A 157 -2.60 11.90 -11.30
C ILE A 157 -1.14 12.39 -11.24
N ARG A 158 -0.51 12.75 -12.38
CA ARG A 158 0.86 13.29 -12.38
C ARG A 158 0.95 14.64 -11.68
N VAL A 159 -0.04 15.51 -11.88
CA VAL A 159 -0.13 16.82 -11.22
C VAL A 159 -0.32 16.65 -9.72
N ASP A 160 -1.30 15.82 -9.32
CA ASP A 160 -1.62 15.52 -7.92
C ASP A 160 -0.41 14.92 -7.20
N ASN A 161 0.20 13.86 -7.73
CA ASN A 161 1.41 13.27 -7.14
C ASN A 161 2.58 14.26 -7.05
N ALA A 162 2.67 15.22 -7.96
CA ALA A 162 3.72 16.24 -7.89
C ALA A 162 3.43 17.30 -6.82
N ALA A 163 2.16 17.55 -6.49
CA ALA A 163 1.75 18.50 -5.46
C ALA A 163 1.79 17.88 -4.05
N THR A 164 1.36 16.62 -3.90
CA THR A 164 1.18 15.98 -2.59
C THR A 164 2.43 15.24 -2.08
N HIS A 165 3.41 14.98 -2.93
CA HIS A 165 4.59 14.23 -2.52
C HIS A 165 5.42 15.00 -1.49
N LYS A 166 5.66 14.40 -0.31
CA LYS A 166 6.38 15.01 0.83
C LYS A 166 7.64 15.78 0.41
N ALA A 167 8.52 15.17 -0.39
CA ALA A 167 9.75 15.81 -0.81
C ALA A 167 9.52 17.09 -1.65
N ASN A 168 8.46 17.12 -2.48
CA ASN A 168 8.12 18.31 -3.25
C ASN A 168 7.48 19.37 -2.37
N VAL A 169 6.61 18.99 -1.42
CA VAL A 169 6.00 19.92 -0.45
C VAL A 169 7.09 20.64 0.34
N GLN A 170 8.00 19.89 0.96
CA GLN A 170 9.09 20.46 1.75
C GLN A 170 10.04 21.32 0.91
N ALA A 171 10.41 20.86 -0.29
CA ALA A 171 11.23 21.64 -1.20
C ALA A 171 10.53 22.92 -1.67
N THR A 172 9.20 22.91 -1.78
CA THR A 172 8.41 24.08 -2.21
C THR A 172 8.36 25.15 -1.13
N GLU A 173 8.16 24.77 0.13
CA GLU A 173 8.21 25.70 1.28
C GLU A 173 9.58 26.40 1.34
N LEU A 174 10.66 25.59 1.28
CA LEU A 174 12.02 26.11 1.35
C LEU A 174 12.39 26.95 0.12
N ALA A 175 11.98 26.53 -1.07
CA ALA A 175 12.16 27.31 -2.30
C ALA A 175 11.42 28.66 -2.24
N THR A 176 10.24 28.71 -1.62
CA THR A 176 9.47 29.96 -1.45
C THR A 176 10.20 30.92 -0.53
N LEU A 177 10.74 30.41 0.58
CA LEU A 177 11.56 31.19 1.51
C LEU A 177 12.84 31.72 0.86
N TYR A 178 13.54 30.90 0.07
CA TYR A 178 14.74 31.36 -0.63
C TYR A 178 14.40 32.34 -1.76
N ARG A 179 13.24 32.17 -2.40
CA ARG A 179 12.78 33.11 -3.42
C ARG A 179 12.43 34.48 -2.83
N SER A 180 11.84 34.54 -1.63
CA SER A 180 11.58 35.82 -0.95
C SER A 180 12.86 36.53 -0.50
N LYS A 181 13.95 35.79 -0.31
CA LYS A 181 15.31 36.32 -0.08
C LYS A 181 16.03 36.77 -1.35
N GLY A 182 15.37 36.75 -2.51
CA GLY A 182 15.91 37.24 -3.78
C GLY A 182 16.73 36.22 -4.57
N MET A 183 16.86 34.97 -4.11
CA MET A 183 17.65 33.96 -4.81
C MET A 183 17.04 33.58 -6.17
N THR A 184 17.90 33.31 -7.14
CA THR A 184 17.54 32.76 -8.45
C THR A 184 17.14 31.29 -8.35
N TYR A 185 16.41 30.78 -9.35
CA TYR A 185 15.99 29.37 -9.33
C TYR A 185 17.17 28.39 -9.35
N ALA A 186 18.31 28.76 -9.93
CA ALA A 186 19.53 27.96 -9.93
C ALA A 186 20.13 27.87 -8.53
N GLU A 187 20.31 29.01 -7.86
CA GLU A 187 20.84 29.06 -6.49
C GLU A 187 19.94 28.32 -5.49
N ILE A 188 18.61 28.43 -5.67
CA ILE A 188 17.64 27.68 -4.85
C ILE A 188 17.83 26.17 -5.07
N ALA A 189 18.02 25.73 -6.32
CA ALA A 189 18.24 24.33 -6.64
C ALA A 189 19.52 23.81 -5.98
N ASP A 190 20.61 24.57 -6.07
CA ASP A 190 21.88 24.24 -5.42
C ASP A 190 21.73 24.15 -3.91
N LYS A 191 20.98 25.08 -3.30
CA LYS A 191 20.76 25.10 -1.85
C LYS A 191 19.91 23.92 -1.38
N LEU A 192 18.89 23.53 -2.15
CA LEU A 192 18.09 22.33 -1.90
C LEU A 192 18.97 21.07 -1.98
N ASN A 193 19.82 20.98 -2.99
CA ASN A 193 20.73 19.84 -3.17
C ASN A 193 21.77 19.75 -2.03
N GLN A 194 22.33 20.88 -1.60
CA GLN A 194 23.28 20.96 -0.48
C GLN A 194 22.64 20.55 0.85
N THR A 195 21.36 20.82 1.04
CA THR A 195 20.60 20.43 2.24
C THR A 195 19.96 19.05 2.13
N HIS A 196 20.44 18.23 1.17
CA HIS A 196 20.02 16.84 0.91
C HIS A 196 18.54 16.65 0.51
N TYR A 197 17.86 17.72 0.07
CA TYR A 197 16.55 17.56 -0.56
C TYR A 197 16.71 16.96 -1.96
N GLN A 198 15.89 15.96 -2.24
CA GLN A 198 15.83 15.30 -3.55
C GLN A 198 14.42 15.38 -4.13
N THR A 199 14.34 15.40 -5.45
CA THR A 199 13.06 15.29 -6.16
C THR A 199 12.38 13.96 -5.83
N ARG A 200 11.08 13.84 -6.12
CA ARG A 200 10.32 12.57 -6.01
C ARG A 200 11.01 11.34 -6.62
N ARG A 201 11.87 11.53 -7.63
CA ARG A 201 12.59 10.44 -8.32
C ARG A 201 13.99 10.20 -7.76
N ASN A 202 14.29 10.70 -6.56
CA ASN A 202 15.61 10.64 -5.93
C ASN A 202 16.72 11.27 -6.79
N LYS A 203 16.37 12.33 -7.52
CA LYS A 203 17.32 13.12 -8.32
C LYS A 203 17.54 14.49 -7.69
N GLN A 204 18.69 15.10 -7.97
CA GLN A 204 18.95 16.50 -7.64
C GLN A 204 17.92 17.43 -8.28
N PHE A 205 17.65 18.55 -7.60
CA PHE A 205 16.86 19.64 -8.13
C PHE A 205 17.66 20.41 -9.18
N GLU A 206 16.97 20.76 -10.26
CA GLU A 206 17.45 21.71 -11.27
C GLU A 206 16.64 23.00 -11.15
N GLY A 207 17.19 24.14 -11.58
CA GLY A 207 16.47 25.43 -11.52
C GLY A 207 15.12 25.41 -12.24
N LYS A 208 15.01 24.65 -13.34
CA LYS A 208 13.72 24.46 -14.05
C LYS A 208 12.71 23.67 -13.22
N ALA A 209 13.16 22.73 -12.39
CA ALA A 209 12.30 22.01 -11.46
C ALA A 209 11.79 22.93 -10.35
N VAL A 210 12.67 23.78 -9.79
CA VAL A 210 12.31 24.79 -8.80
C VAL A 210 11.30 25.79 -9.36
N PHE A 211 11.53 26.32 -10.57
CA PHE A 211 10.58 27.19 -11.25
C PHE A 211 9.19 26.53 -11.39
N ARG A 212 9.14 25.25 -11.78
CA ARG A 212 7.89 24.50 -11.92
C ARG A 212 7.19 24.25 -10.58
N LEU A 213 7.94 24.10 -9.48
CA LEU A 213 7.36 23.98 -8.15
C LEU A 213 6.70 25.30 -7.74
N LEU A 214 7.42 26.42 -7.87
CA LEU A 214 6.95 27.74 -7.44
C LEU A 214 5.82 28.29 -8.32
N LYS A 215 5.83 28.00 -9.64
CA LYS A 215 4.75 28.42 -10.55
C LYS A 215 3.38 27.83 -10.19
N LYS A 216 3.34 26.68 -9.51
CA LYS A 216 2.09 26.00 -9.14
C LYS A 216 1.38 26.59 -7.92
N ILE A 217 2.02 27.54 -7.22
CA ILE A 217 1.45 28.19 -6.02
C ILE A 217 0.60 29.42 -6.41
N LYS A 218 0.74 29.92 -7.65
CA LYS A 218 -0.13 30.96 -8.21
C LYS A 218 -1.37 30.33 -8.83
#